data_AF-A0A1T5M4Q8-F1
#
_entry.id   AF-A0A1T5M4Q8-F1
#
_cell.length_a   1.000
_cell.length_b   1.000
_cell.length_c   1.000
_cell.angle_alpha   90.00
_cell.angle_beta   90.00
_cell.angle_gamma   90.00
#
_symmetry.space_group_name_H-M   'P 1'
#
loop_
_entity.id
_entity.type
_entity.pdbx_description
1 polymer ?
#
loop_
_entity_poly.entity_id
_entity_poly.type
_entity_poly.pdbx_seq_one_letter_code
_entity_poly.pdbx_strand_id
1 'polypeptide(L)'
;MIKVGFIKVVVLMLLVSSAYGQKVKYKDIFGLLKTKQYEAAEPFLKKYLKENEDNPNAYLYMGIIAHEKSAKEDILKLTEKTIAEMDTAIYFYTKAYQLITEKELKRNDEYYEIYNRRDLRTGEFGVKLSDVQFDLQKKLEGLRERIDRIKMVKHYFVLSDSLYRKSNVLFRSIQKAYPGEKEFYLRADENLTKSLTALALRYDSSVKAFENYKSSLATLGKVSYNQVMVPREIADFKKDGASAADFYKNEMEVWDYRRFADKSKAVIEKEILPMNKHLVEYDIEINKLRDKLSKDSVSVKSDLTTLIDKLLMEQLKKFDKEPLPMEVFSLKIADLEYRSTLIEHKKQADSTDVHQQLERASREQRYLSKLDSIADKLNTQNIDTKAEDYANFITSTYNNTIVLKSYIRTLKDYAEREKKALDKKLVKRNEALRWLVQVPDSIPLFKDVSRSKFKPLSIIDEKYTTGLYYKDSVNAEGYFYSITPTRIPDIKIKFAIDKSSFKQSGLPSAKSLTFSDAAGQIYFVLMYSEKANKDNKYAATLAKIYRSDGLAWSSNYQLAFIPKEIMFKQDTGELTIKADALQSIVDKNGKIMK
;
A
#
# COMPACT_ATOMS: atom_id res chain seq x y z
N MET A 1 -59.40 40.97 -72.53
CA MET A 1 -59.33 41.02 -71.05
C MET A 1 -57.95 41.44 -70.52
N ILE A 2 -57.23 42.36 -71.17
CA ILE A 2 -55.86 42.78 -70.73
C ILE A 2 -55.85 44.23 -70.19
N LYS A 3 -56.87 45.03 -70.48
CA LYS A 3 -56.92 46.46 -70.08
C LYS A 3 -57.36 46.71 -68.62
N VAL A 4 -57.97 45.73 -67.94
CA VAL A 4 -58.46 45.89 -66.55
C VAL A 4 -57.41 45.46 -65.51
N GLY A 5 -56.49 44.56 -65.86
CA GLY A 5 -55.41 44.10 -64.97
C GLY A 5 -54.32 45.16 -64.76
N PHE A 6 -53.96 45.90 -65.82
CA PHE A 6 -52.91 46.92 -65.74
C PHE A 6 -53.30 48.11 -64.85
N ILE A 7 -54.57 48.53 -64.89
CA ILE A 7 -55.08 49.62 -64.05
C ILE A 7 -55.09 49.21 -62.56
N LYS A 8 -55.42 47.95 -62.23
CA LYS A 8 -55.36 47.47 -60.85
C LYS A 8 -53.93 47.39 -60.28
N VAL A 9 -52.94 47.05 -61.11
CA VAL A 9 -51.53 47.01 -60.69
C VAL A 9 -50.95 48.42 -60.50
N VAL A 10 -51.31 49.38 -61.35
CA VAL A 10 -50.86 50.78 -61.23
C VAL A 10 -51.50 51.47 -60.02
N VAL A 11 -52.79 51.20 -59.72
CA VAL A 11 -53.46 51.72 -58.52
C VAL A 11 -52.88 51.10 -57.23
N LEU A 12 -52.48 49.81 -57.27
CA LEU A 12 -51.82 49.17 -56.12
C LEU A 12 -50.40 49.71 -55.88
N MET A 13 -49.64 50.04 -56.93
CA MET A 13 -48.31 50.68 -56.78
C MET A 13 -48.40 52.12 -56.27
N LEU A 14 -49.42 52.89 -56.68
CA LEU A 14 -49.62 54.27 -56.22
C LEU A 14 -50.08 54.38 -54.76
N LEU A 15 -50.72 53.33 -54.21
CA LEU A 15 -51.12 53.29 -52.79
C LEU A 15 -49.97 52.91 -51.83
N VAL A 16 -48.86 52.34 -52.33
CA VAL A 16 -47.68 52.00 -51.49
C VAL A 16 -46.70 53.19 -51.39
N SER A 17 -46.80 54.17 -52.29
CA SER A 17 -45.87 55.32 -52.34
C SER A 17 -46.23 56.49 -51.42
N SER A 18 -47.39 56.47 -50.75
CA SER A 18 -47.87 57.61 -49.93
C SER A 18 -47.55 57.51 -48.43
N ALA A 19 -46.80 56.51 -47.98
CA ALA A 19 -46.45 56.31 -46.57
C ALA A 19 -45.07 56.87 -46.18
N TYR A 20 -44.43 57.67 -47.04
CA TYR A 20 -43.19 58.37 -46.72
C TYR A 20 -43.46 59.88 -46.58
N GLY A 21 -43.33 60.39 -45.35
CA GLY A 21 -43.15 61.82 -45.12
C GLY A 21 -44.13 62.53 -44.18
N GLN A 22 -44.87 61.84 -43.31
CA GLN A 22 -45.40 62.55 -42.14
C GLN A 22 -44.23 62.87 -41.21
N LYS A 23 -43.83 64.16 -41.19
CA LYS A 23 -42.87 64.71 -40.24
C LYS A 23 -43.38 64.40 -38.84
N VAL A 24 -42.70 63.50 -38.14
CA VAL A 24 -43.13 63.05 -36.81
C VAL A 24 -43.08 64.26 -35.88
N LYS A 25 -44.24 64.68 -35.35
CA LYS A 25 -44.28 65.81 -34.43
C LYS A 25 -43.88 65.33 -33.03
N TYR A 26 -43.11 66.14 -32.32
CA TYR A 26 -42.63 65.80 -30.99
C TYR A 26 -43.77 65.53 -29.99
N LYS A 27 -44.87 66.30 -30.09
CA LYS A 27 -46.07 66.16 -29.25
C LYS A 27 -46.69 64.77 -29.31
N ASP A 28 -46.66 64.12 -30.47
CA ASP A 28 -47.23 62.78 -30.67
C ASP A 28 -46.34 61.71 -30.00
N ILE A 29 -45.02 61.93 -29.99
CA ILE A 29 -44.06 61.07 -29.28
C ILE A 29 -44.16 61.28 -27.76
N PHE A 30 -44.32 62.53 -27.31
CA PHE A 30 -44.36 62.88 -25.90
C PHE A 30 -45.51 62.19 -25.15
N GLY A 31 -46.66 61.96 -25.79
CA GLY A 31 -47.75 61.17 -25.20
C GLY A 31 -47.34 59.76 -24.77
N LEU A 32 -46.48 59.10 -25.57
CA LEU A 32 -45.91 57.79 -25.26
C LEU A 32 -44.84 57.87 -24.15
N LEU A 33 -44.04 58.93 -24.16
CA LEU A 33 -43.00 59.18 -23.15
C LEU A 33 -43.59 59.47 -21.77
N LYS A 34 -44.64 60.30 -21.70
CA LYS A 34 -45.38 60.63 -20.47
C LYS A 34 -46.04 59.40 -19.85
N THR A 35 -46.50 58.46 -20.67
CA THR A 35 -47.10 57.19 -20.24
C THR A 35 -46.07 56.07 -20.01
N LYS A 36 -44.76 56.39 -20.07
CA LYS A 36 -43.64 55.44 -19.89
C LYS A 36 -43.62 54.27 -20.88
N GLN A 37 -44.22 54.42 -22.05
CA GLN A 37 -44.18 53.43 -23.12
C GLN A 37 -42.86 53.54 -23.92
N TYR A 38 -41.75 53.40 -23.21
CA TYR A 38 -40.41 53.69 -23.73
C TYR A 38 -39.97 52.81 -24.91
N GLU A 39 -40.32 51.53 -24.88
CA GLU A 39 -40.00 50.58 -25.96
C GLU A 39 -40.68 50.96 -27.27
N ALA A 40 -41.93 51.45 -27.20
CA ALA A 40 -42.67 51.93 -28.36
C ALA A 40 -42.20 53.33 -28.81
N ALA A 41 -41.83 54.21 -27.87
CA ALA A 41 -41.44 55.58 -28.15
C ALA A 41 -40.03 55.72 -28.76
N GLU A 42 -39.08 54.85 -28.38
CA GLU A 42 -37.69 54.92 -28.79
C GLU A 42 -37.44 54.99 -30.32
N PRO A 43 -38.03 54.14 -31.18
CA PRO A 43 -37.77 54.21 -32.62
C PRO A 43 -38.25 55.54 -33.23
N PHE A 44 -39.37 56.08 -32.75
CA PHE A 44 -39.88 57.37 -33.18
C PHE A 44 -38.98 58.51 -32.70
N LEU A 45 -38.49 58.43 -31.47
CA LEU A 45 -37.60 59.43 -30.88
C LEU A 45 -36.23 59.47 -31.57
N LYS A 46 -35.67 58.30 -31.92
CA LYS A 46 -34.45 58.18 -32.74
C LYS A 46 -34.64 58.78 -34.12
N LYS A 47 -35.78 58.54 -34.79
CA LYS A 47 -36.09 59.14 -36.10
C LYS A 47 -36.23 60.66 -35.99
N TYR A 48 -36.91 61.15 -34.96
CA TYR A 48 -37.12 62.58 -34.72
C TYR A 48 -35.80 63.33 -34.50
N LEU A 49 -34.90 62.78 -33.67
CA LEU A 49 -33.59 63.39 -33.37
C LEU A 49 -32.61 63.40 -34.56
N LYS A 50 -32.83 62.58 -35.60
CA LYS A 50 -32.06 62.67 -36.86
C LYS A 50 -32.39 63.93 -37.67
N GLU A 51 -33.60 64.45 -37.51
CA GLU A 51 -34.10 65.63 -38.24
C GLU A 51 -34.11 66.89 -37.38
N ASN A 52 -34.00 66.76 -36.05
CA ASN A 52 -34.13 67.86 -35.08
C ASN A 52 -33.09 67.69 -33.96
N GLU A 53 -31.86 68.15 -34.19
CA GLU A 53 -30.72 68.03 -33.27
C GLU A 53 -30.70 69.07 -32.13
N ASP A 54 -31.69 69.96 -32.08
CA ASP A 54 -31.78 71.08 -31.14
C ASP A 54 -32.90 70.92 -30.10
N ASN A 55 -33.50 69.73 -29.99
CA ASN A 55 -34.55 69.46 -29.01
C ASN A 55 -34.00 68.85 -27.70
N PRO A 56 -33.81 69.63 -26.62
CA PRO A 56 -33.26 69.14 -25.36
C PRO A 56 -34.13 68.09 -24.66
N ASN A 57 -35.46 68.22 -24.72
CA ASN A 57 -36.37 67.28 -24.05
C ASN A 57 -36.34 65.90 -24.74
N ALA A 58 -36.22 65.88 -26.07
CA ALA A 58 -36.03 64.64 -26.82
C ALA A 58 -34.74 63.91 -26.41
N TYR A 59 -33.63 64.63 -26.22
CA TYR A 59 -32.40 64.05 -25.67
C TYR A 59 -32.56 63.58 -24.22
N LEU A 60 -33.25 64.34 -23.37
CA LEU A 60 -33.53 63.96 -21.99
C LEU A 60 -34.24 62.60 -21.93
N TYR A 61 -35.29 62.41 -22.72
CA TYR A 61 -36.02 61.14 -22.75
C TYR A 61 -35.24 60.00 -23.40
N MET A 62 -34.39 60.25 -24.40
CA MET A 62 -33.45 59.23 -24.89
C MET A 62 -32.48 58.76 -23.79
N GLY A 63 -32.00 59.69 -22.95
CA GLY A 63 -31.19 59.37 -21.78
C GLY A 63 -31.95 58.53 -20.75
N ILE A 64 -33.22 58.83 -20.51
CA ILE A 64 -34.10 58.05 -19.62
C ILE A 64 -34.29 56.63 -20.15
N ILE A 65 -34.61 56.47 -21.44
CA ILE A 65 -34.82 55.17 -22.08
C ILE A 65 -33.56 54.31 -21.97
N ALA A 66 -32.39 54.85 -22.32
CA ALA A 66 -31.12 54.13 -22.25
C ALA A 66 -30.75 53.75 -20.80
N HIS A 67 -31.00 54.66 -19.84
CA HIS A 67 -30.81 54.37 -18.41
C HIS A 67 -31.72 53.22 -17.94
N GLU A 68 -33.00 53.23 -18.29
CA GLU A 68 -33.93 52.16 -17.91
C GLU A 68 -33.57 50.81 -18.55
N LYS A 69 -33.12 50.81 -19.81
CA LYS A 69 -32.62 49.60 -20.46
C LYS A 69 -31.44 49.01 -19.70
N SER A 70 -30.46 49.83 -19.34
CA SER A 70 -29.29 49.36 -18.59
C SER A 70 -29.66 48.74 -17.23
N ALA A 71 -30.77 49.15 -16.62
CA ALA A 71 -31.24 48.59 -15.36
C ALA A 71 -31.93 47.22 -15.50
N LYS A 72 -32.42 46.86 -16.69
CA LYS A 72 -33.07 45.58 -16.98
C LYS A 72 -32.10 44.48 -17.42
N GLU A 73 -30.91 44.85 -17.88
CA GLU A 73 -29.91 43.91 -18.41
C GLU A 73 -29.17 43.14 -17.30
N ASP A 74 -28.69 41.94 -17.65
CA ASP A 74 -27.92 41.09 -16.76
C ASP A 74 -26.48 41.61 -16.62
N ILE A 75 -26.14 42.14 -15.44
CA ILE A 75 -24.85 42.77 -15.18
C ILE A 75 -23.64 41.82 -15.29
N LEU A 76 -23.82 40.50 -15.20
CA LEU A 76 -22.72 39.52 -15.29
C LEU A 76 -22.61 38.89 -16.68
N LYS A 77 -23.75 38.58 -17.32
CA LYS A 77 -23.77 37.94 -18.65
C LYS A 77 -23.67 38.95 -19.78
N LEU A 78 -24.31 40.11 -19.62
CA LEU A 78 -24.42 41.17 -20.63
C LEU A 78 -23.75 42.46 -20.13
N THR A 79 -22.61 42.33 -19.45
CA THR A 79 -21.87 43.46 -18.85
C THR A 79 -21.56 44.55 -19.88
N GLU A 80 -21.01 44.17 -21.04
CA GLU A 80 -20.63 45.13 -22.10
C GLU A 80 -21.84 45.89 -22.65
N LYS A 81 -22.94 45.18 -22.90
CA LYS A 81 -24.21 45.78 -23.34
C LYS A 81 -24.75 46.75 -22.29
N THR A 82 -24.72 46.34 -21.02
CA THR A 82 -25.17 47.18 -19.89
C THR A 82 -24.37 48.48 -19.81
N ILE A 83 -23.03 48.39 -19.92
CA ILE A 83 -22.15 49.56 -19.91
C ILE A 83 -22.41 50.45 -21.14
N ALA A 84 -22.57 49.87 -22.33
CA ALA A 84 -22.85 50.62 -23.56
C ALA A 84 -24.18 51.40 -23.48
N GLU A 85 -25.22 50.82 -22.87
CA GLU A 85 -26.49 51.50 -22.62
C GLU A 85 -26.34 52.65 -21.59
N MET A 86 -25.49 52.48 -20.56
CA MET A 86 -25.16 53.56 -19.62
C MET A 86 -24.35 54.69 -20.29
N ASP A 87 -23.37 54.37 -21.12
CA ASP A 87 -22.61 55.35 -21.90
C ASP A 87 -23.52 56.12 -22.87
N THR A 88 -24.47 55.42 -23.49
CA THR A 88 -25.51 56.03 -24.33
C THR A 88 -26.40 56.98 -23.53
N ALA A 89 -26.80 56.59 -22.30
CA ALA A 89 -27.54 57.46 -21.41
C ALA A 89 -26.72 58.70 -21.01
N ILE A 90 -25.44 58.54 -20.66
CA ILE A 90 -24.52 59.64 -20.35
C ILE A 90 -24.42 60.62 -21.52
N TYR A 91 -24.25 60.11 -22.74
CA TYR A 91 -24.19 60.94 -23.95
C TYR A 91 -25.44 61.82 -24.09
N PHE A 92 -26.63 61.21 -24.01
CA PHE A 92 -27.89 61.93 -24.17
C PHE A 92 -28.20 62.88 -23.02
N TYR A 93 -27.91 62.52 -21.77
CA TYR A 93 -28.04 63.44 -20.64
C TYR A 93 -27.07 64.61 -20.74
N THR A 94 -25.85 64.40 -21.24
CA THR A 94 -24.88 65.49 -21.45
C THR A 94 -25.39 66.46 -22.52
N LYS A 95 -25.95 65.95 -23.63
CA LYS A 95 -26.56 66.78 -24.67
C LYS A 95 -27.77 67.56 -24.16
N ALA A 96 -28.66 66.91 -23.40
CA ALA A 96 -29.79 67.58 -22.76
C ALA A 96 -29.31 68.68 -21.80
N TYR A 97 -28.34 68.39 -20.93
CA TYR A 97 -27.79 69.35 -19.98
C TYR A 97 -27.23 70.61 -20.65
N GLN A 98 -26.57 70.47 -21.81
CA GLN A 98 -26.01 71.59 -22.57
C GLN A 98 -27.07 72.44 -23.28
N LEU A 99 -28.19 71.84 -23.69
CA LEU A 99 -29.22 72.49 -24.52
C LEU A 99 -30.39 73.06 -23.71
N ILE A 100 -30.64 72.57 -22.49
CA ILE A 100 -31.70 73.07 -21.61
C ILE A 100 -31.29 74.45 -21.07
N THR A 101 -32.07 75.48 -21.40
CA THR A 101 -31.87 76.86 -20.93
C THR A 101 -33.15 77.37 -20.27
N GLU A 102 -33.04 78.44 -19.48
CA GLU A 102 -34.21 79.02 -18.81
C GLU A 102 -35.30 79.49 -19.80
N LYS A 103 -34.89 80.00 -20.97
CA LYS A 103 -35.80 80.39 -22.04
C LYS A 103 -36.54 79.20 -22.65
N GLU A 104 -35.85 78.07 -22.77
CA GLU A 104 -36.42 76.84 -23.31
C GLU A 104 -37.45 76.25 -22.34
N LEU A 105 -37.11 76.12 -21.06
CA LEU A 105 -38.00 75.60 -20.02
C LEU A 105 -39.28 76.42 -19.88
N LYS A 106 -39.19 77.77 -19.93
CA LYS A 106 -40.38 78.64 -19.85
C LYS A 106 -41.32 78.49 -21.05
N ARG A 107 -40.80 78.10 -22.22
CA ARG A 107 -41.60 77.94 -23.45
C ARG A 107 -42.25 76.56 -23.57
N ASN A 108 -41.60 75.54 -22.99
CA ASN A 108 -41.92 74.14 -23.19
C ASN A 108 -42.15 73.40 -21.85
N ASP A 109 -42.62 74.10 -20.82
CA ASP A 109 -42.78 73.59 -19.45
C ASP A 109 -43.60 72.29 -19.38
N GLU A 110 -44.61 72.16 -20.25
CA GLU A 110 -45.43 70.94 -20.42
C GLU A 110 -44.60 69.66 -20.65
N TYR A 111 -43.43 69.76 -21.27
CA TYR A 111 -42.57 68.62 -21.55
C TYR A 111 -41.63 68.23 -20.40
N TYR A 112 -41.52 69.08 -19.37
CA TYR A 112 -40.66 68.86 -18.20
C TYR A 112 -41.46 68.58 -16.92
N GLU A 113 -42.69 68.10 -17.06
CA GLU A 113 -43.61 67.80 -15.96
C GLU A 113 -42.99 66.88 -14.88
N ILE A 114 -42.04 66.02 -15.25
CA ILE A 114 -41.28 65.17 -14.31
C ILE A 114 -40.48 65.95 -13.26
N TYR A 115 -40.21 67.24 -13.50
CA TYR A 115 -39.50 68.16 -12.61
C TYR A 115 -40.42 69.19 -11.97
N ASN A 116 -41.72 69.12 -12.21
CA ASN A 116 -42.68 70.07 -11.67
C ASN A 116 -42.77 69.92 -10.16
N ARG A 117 -42.48 71.00 -9.42
CA ARG A 117 -42.52 71.01 -7.96
C ARG A 117 -43.12 72.31 -7.44
N ARG A 118 -43.69 72.25 -6.24
CA ARG A 118 -44.21 73.42 -5.54
C ARG A 118 -43.04 74.27 -5.02
N ASP A 119 -43.00 75.53 -5.42
CA ASP A 119 -42.06 76.50 -4.86
C ASP A 119 -42.48 76.82 -3.41
N LEU A 120 -41.60 76.55 -2.45
CA LEU A 120 -41.83 76.78 -1.03
C LEU A 120 -42.00 78.27 -0.68
N ARG A 121 -41.51 79.19 -1.53
CA ARG A 121 -41.55 80.64 -1.28
C ARG A 121 -42.79 81.32 -1.88
N THR A 122 -43.26 80.86 -3.04
CA THR A 122 -44.40 81.48 -3.76
C THR A 122 -45.65 80.63 -3.75
N GLY A 123 -45.55 79.34 -3.42
CA GLY A 123 -46.67 78.40 -3.42
C GLY A 123 -47.08 77.90 -4.80
N GLU A 124 -46.51 78.46 -5.88
CA GLU A 124 -46.78 78.09 -7.27
C GLU A 124 -46.03 76.81 -7.68
N PHE A 125 -46.64 76.03 -8.58
CA PHE A 125 -46.00 74.87 -9.19
C PHE A 125 -45.24 75.32 -10.44
N GLY A 126 -43.98 74.91 -10.55
CA GLY A 126 -43.18 75.20 -11.73
C GLY A 126 -41.91 74.38 -11.81
N VAL A 127 -41.28 74.39 -12.99
CA VAL A 127 -40.00 73.75 -13.25
C VAL A 127 -38.90 74.81 -13.17
N LYS A 128 -37.93 74.65 -12.26
CA LYS A 128 -36.74 75.53 -12.22
C LYS A 128 -35.57 74.86 -12.91
N LEU A 129 -34.79 75.64 -13.66
CA LEU A 129 -33.59 75.19 -14.36
C LEU A 129 -32.59 74.51 -13.41
N SER A 130 -32.40 75.07 -12.22
CA SER A 130 -31.49 74.53 -11.21
C SER A 130 -31.80 73.08 -10.84
N ASP A 131 -33.08 72.68 -10.85
CA ASP A 131 -33.49 71.35 -10.45
C ASP A 131 -33.26 70.32 -11.54
N VAL A 132 -33.55 70.72 -12.78
CA VAL A 132 -33.30 69.91 -13.97
C VAL A 132 -31.80 69.67 -14.12
N GLN A 133 -31.00 70.74 -14.01
CA GLN A 133 -29.54 70.65 -14.07
C GLN A 133 -28.96 69.82 -12.93
N PHE A 134 -29.44 70.01 -11.70
CA PHE A 134 -29.00 69.22 -10.55
C PHE A 134 -29.36 67.74 -10.67
N ASP A 135 -30.57 67.40 -11.12
CA ASP A 135 -30.98 66.01 -11.38
C ASP A 135 -30.13 65.38 -12.48
N LEU A 136 -29.92 66.08 -13.60
CA LEU A 136 -29.06 65.61 -14.69
C LEU A 136 -27.62 65.40 -14.24
N GLN A 137 -27.06 66.32 -13.45
CA GLN A 137 -25.71 66.19 -12.90
C GLN A 137 -25.61 64.97 -11.98
N LYS A 138 -26.59 64.77 -11.09
CA LYS A 138 -26.66 63.58 -10.23
C LYS A 138 -26.81 62.28 -11.01
N LYS A 139 -27.61 62.27 -12.09
CA LYS A 139 -27.76 61.11 -12.97
C LYS A 139 -26.47 60.79 -13.70
N LEU A 140 -25.76 61.80 -14.21
CA LEU A 140 -24.47 61.62 -14.87
C LEU A 140 -23.41 61.06 -13.92
N GLU A 141 -23.31 61.63 -12.71
CA GLU A 141 -22.40 61.15 -11.66
C GLU A 141 -22.74 59.71 -11.24
N GLY A 142 -24.01 59.44 -10.95
CA GLY A 142 -24.48 58.11 -10.56
C GLY A 142 -24.28 57.04 -11.64
N LEU A 143 -24.44 57.38 -12.92
CA LEU A 143 -24.17 56.46 -14.02
C LEU A 143 -22.67 56.14 -14.15
N ARG A 144 -21.81 57.15 -14.04
CA ARG A 144 -20.34 56.95 -14.09
C ARG A 144 -19.87 56.06 -12.94
N GLU A 145 -20.29 56.37 -11.71
CA GLU A 145 -19.98 55.52 -10.55
C GLU A 145 -20.50 54.08 -10.72
N ARG A 146 -21.72 53.93 -11.25
CA ARG A 146 -22.32 52.60 -11.46
C ARG A 146 -21.56 51.80 -12.51
N ILE A 147 -21.09 52.42 -13.60
CA ILE A 147 -20.24 51.78 -14.61
C ILE A 147 -18.97 51.23 -13.94
N ASP A 148 -18.29 52.03 -13.13
CA ASP A 148 -17.06 51.61 -12.46
C ASP A 148 -17.31 50.45 -11.48
N ARG A 149 -18.40 50.50 -10.72
CA ARG A 149 -18.80 49.39 -9.84
C ARG A 149 -19.13 48.11 -10.63
N ILE A 150 -19.84 48.21 -11.76
CA ILE A 150 -20.15 47.05 -12.62
C ILE A 150 -18.86 46.43 -13.19
N LYS A 151 -17.90 47.26 -13.63
CA LYS A 151 -16.58 46.79 -14.10
C LYS A 151 -15.83 46.04 -12.99
N MET A 152 -15.82 46.57 -11.76
CA MET A 152 -15.21 45.90 -10.61
C MET A 152 -15.87 44.56 -10.30
N VAL A 153 -17.21 44.51 -10.28
CA VAL A 153 -17.97 43.28 -10.07
C VAL A 153 -17.61 42.23 -11.12
N LYS A 154 -17.60 42.60 -12.40
CA LYS A 154 -17.22 41.68 -13.49
C LYS A 154 -15.77 41.22 -13.37
N HIS A 155 -14.85 42.12 -13.03
CA HIS A 155 -13.44 41.80 -12.86
C HIS A 155 -13.24 40.72 -11.78
N TYR A 156 -13.76 40.93 -10.57
CA TYR A 156 -13.60 39.97 -9.48
C TYR A 156 -14.33 38.64 -9.74
N PHE A 157 -15.50 38.68 -10.39
CA PHE A 157 -16.22 37.48 -10.81
C PHE A 157 -15.38 36.62 -11.76
N VAL A 158 -14.85 37.23 -12.84
CA VAL A 158 -14.01 36.53 -13.83
C VAL A 158 -12.70 36.04 -13.20
N LEU A 159 -12.10 36.85 -12.31
CA LEU A 159 -10.89 36.47 -11.60
C LEU A 159 -11.11 35.25 -10.72
N SER A 160 -12.21 35.20 -9.96
CA SER A 160 -12.55 34.08 -9.10
C SER A 160 -12.78 32.79 -9.89
N ASP A 161 -13.59 32.83 -10.96
CA ASP A 161 -13.84 31.68 -11.86
C ASP A 161 -12.53 31.19 -12.50
N SER A 162 -11.71 32.12 -13.03
CA SER A 162 -10.43 31.79 -13.66
C SER A 162 -9.45 31.12 -12.70
N LEU A 163 -9.31 31.65 -11.48
CA LEU A 163 -8.44 31.07 -10.46
C LEU A 163 -8.94 29.68 -10.03
N TYR A 164 -10.24 29.51 -9.84
CA TYR A 164 -10.83 28.21 -9.49
C TYR A 164 -10.61 27.17 -10.59
N ARG A 165 -10.89 27.52 -11.86
CA ARG A 165 -10.62 26.63 -13.01
C ARG A 165 -9.16 26.22 -13.08
N LYS A 166 -8.23 27.16 -12.85
CA LYS A 166 -6.80 26.88 -12.80
C LYS A 166 -6.42 25.98 -11.61
N SER A 167 -7.11 26.05 -10.48
CA SER A 167 -6.94 25.10 -9.37
C SER A 167 -7.45 23.71 -9.75
N ASN A 168 -8.63 23.62 -10.37
CA ASN A 168 -9.19 22.36 -10.86
C ASN A 168 -8.26 21.67 -11.89
N VAL A 169 -7.70 22.44 -12.83
CA VAL A 169 -6.72 21.92 -13.81
C VAL A 169 -5.46 21.39 -13.12
N LEU A 170 -4.92 22.14 -12.15
CA LEU A 170 -3.74 21.71 -11.39
C LEU A 170 -4.02 20.43 -10.59
N PHE A 171 -5.15 20.38 -9.89
CA PHE A 171 -5.57 19.18 -9.17
C PHE A 171 -5.74 17.97 -10.11
N ARG A 172 -6.37 18.15 -11.28
CA ARG A 172 -6.47 17.10 -12.30
C ARG A 172 -5.11 16.63 -12.81
N SER A 173 -4.12 17.53 -12.94
CA SER A 173 -2.75 17.11 -13.31
C SER A 173 -2.10 16.26 -12.21
N ILE A 174 -2.31 16.61 -10.93
CA ILE A 174 -1.86 15.80 -9.80
C ILE A 174 -2.56 14.44 -9.82
N GLN A 175 -3.88 14.39 -9.99
CA GLN A 175 -4.63 13.13 -10.10
C GLN A 175 -4.16 12.24 -11.24
N LYS A 176 -3.74 12.82 -12.38
CA LYS A 176 -3.23 12.06 -13.52
C LYS A 176 -1.83 11.51 -13.30
N ALA A 177 -0.99 12.21 -12.53
CA ALA A 177 0.38 11.80 -12.25
C ALA A 177 0.47 10.55 -11.35
N TYR A 178 -0.55 10.29 -10.53
CA TYR A 178 -0.53 9.19 -9.56
C TYR A 178 -1.71 8.23 -9.77
N PRO A 179 -1.51 6.91 -9.95
CA PRO A 179 -2.57 5.92 -10.18
C PRO A 179 -3.60 5.77 -9.04
N GLY A 180 -3.23 6.09 -7.81
CA GLY A 180 -4.07 5.96 -6.63
C GLY A 180 -3.56 6.78 -5.46
N GLU A 181 -4.26 6.70 -4.33
CA GLU A 181 -3.90 7.41 -3.09
C GLU A 181 -2.60 6.86 -2.47
N LYS A 182 -2.38 5.55 -2.57
CA LYS A 182 -1.12 4.91 -2.16
C LYS A 182 0.06 5.55 -2.88
N GLU A 183 0.03 5.58 -4.21
CA GLU A 183 1.12 6.09 -5.03
C GLU A 183 1.29 7.60 -4.84
N PHE A 184 0.20 8.34 -4.65
CA PHE A 184 0.23 9.77 -4.35
C PHE A 184 1.05 10.09 -3.10
N TYR A 185 0.90 9.30 -2.03
CA TYR A 185 1.68 9.49 -0.81
C TYR A 185 3.08 8.90 -0.89
N LEU A 186 3.23 7.65 -1.33
CA LEU A 186 4.53 6.97 -1.29
C LEU A 186 5.54 7.56 -2.29
N ARG A 187 5.07 8.07 -3.43
CA ARG A 187 5.90 8.74 -4.45
C ARG A 187 6.00 10.25 -4.23
N ALA A 188 5.62 10.75 -3.05
CA ALA A 188 5.66 12.17 -2.76
C ALA A 188 7.10 12.70 -2.78
N ASP A 189 7.29 13.76 -3.55
CA ASP A 189 8.56 14.48 -3.68
C ASP A 189 8.38 15.99 -3.40
N GLU A 190 9.46 16.74 -3.57
CA GLU A 190 9.43 18.19 -3.40
C GLU A 190 8.52 18.88 -4.44
N ASN A 191 8.42 18.33 -5.66
CA ASN A 191 7.59 18.88 -6.73
C ASN A 191 6.10 18.73 -6.41
N LEU A 192 5.70 17.59 -5.85
CA LEU A 192 4.34 17.38 -5.36
C LEU A 192 4.01 18.36 -4.25
N THR A 193 4.91 18.55 -3.29
CA THR A 193 4.72 19.48 -2.17
C THR A 193 4.58 20.93 -2.65
N LYS A 194 5.37 21.33 -3.65
CA LYS A 194 5.23 22.63 -4.35
C LYS A 194 3.88 22.74 -5.07
N SER A 195 3.46 21.69 -5.75
CA SER A 195 2.18 21.64 -6.47
C SER A 195 0.98 21.74 -5.52
N LEU A 196 1.02 21.06 -4.37
CA LEU A 196 -0.01 21.15 -3.33
C LEU A 196 -0.04 22.56 -2.71
N THR A 197 1.12 23.16 -2.45
CA THR A 197 1.20 24.54 -1.94
C THR A 197 0.62 25.54 -2.95
N ALA A 198 0.95 25.41 -4.23
CA ALA A 198 0.39 26.24 -5.30
C ALA A 198 -1.12 26.04 -5.45
N LEU A 199 -1.61 24.81 -5.29
CA LEU A 199 -3.03 24.48 -5.33
C LEU A 199 -3.79 25.17 -4.21
N ALA A 200 -3.30 25.08 -2.97
CA ALA A 200 -3.89 25.74 -1.81
C ALA A 200 -3.94 27.27 -1.98
N LEU A 201 -2.81 27.89 -2.34
CA LEU A 201 -2.70 29.34 -2.52
C LEU A 201 -3.62 29.87 -3.63
N ARG A 202 -3.72 29.13 -4.74
CA ARG A 202 -4.56 29.54 -5.88
C ARG A 202 -6.05 29.42 -5.54
N TYR A 203 -6.46 28.37 -4.84
CA TYR A 203 -7.83 28.25 -4.36
C TYR A 203 -8.17 29.35 -3.35
N ASP A 204 -7.30 29.62 -2.38
CA ASP A 204 -7.50 30.70 -1.41
C ASP A 204 -7.64 32.09 -2.09
N SER A 205 -6.86 32.31 -3.15
CA SER A 205 -6.97 33.52 -3.98
C SER A 205 -8.31 33.60 -4.73
N SER A 206 -8.87 32.46 -5.16
CA SER A 206 -10.21 32.40 -5.78
C SER A 206 -11.31 32.74 -4.77
N VAL A 207 -11.21 32.23 -3.54
CA VAL A 207 -12.15 32.53 -2.45
C VAL A 207 -12.11 34.03 -2.11
N LYS A 208 -10.91 34.61 -1.94
CA LYS A 208 -10.75 36.07 -1.71
C LYS A 208 -11.31 36.91 -2.85
N ALA A 209 -11.08 36.50 -4.10
CA ALA A 209 -11.67 37.17 -5.26
C ALA A 209 -13.21 37.07 -5.25
N PHE A 210 -13.77 35.95 -4.80
CA PHE A 210 -15.22 35.77 -4.64
C PHE A 210 -15.79 36.68 -3.55
N GLU A 211 -15.11 36.82 -2.41
CA GLU A 211 -15.49 37.74 -1.34
C GLU A 211 -15.49 39.20 -1.81
N ASN A 212 -14.45 39.60 -2.56
CA ASN A 212 -14.37 40.94 -3.17
C ASN A 212 -15.48 41.16 -4.20
N TYR A 213 -15.83 40.14 -4.98
CA TYR A 213 -16.99 40.15 -5.87
C TYR A 213 -18.28 40.37 -5.08
N LYS A 214 -18.52 39.62 -3.99
CA LYS A 214 -19.73 39.75 -3.15
C LYS A 214 -19.83 41.13 -2.49
N SER A 215 -18.71 41.65 -1.99
CA SER A 215 -18.63 43.00 -1.43
C SER A 215 -18.97 44.06 -2.49
N SER A 216 -18.35 43.96 -3.67
CA SER A 216 -18.62 44.88 -4.79
C SER A 216 -20.08 44.80 -5.26
N LEU A 217 -20.64 43.59 -5.32
CA LEU A 217 -22.03 43.35 -5.71
C LEU A 217 -23.02 43.99 -4.74
N ALA A 218 -22.75 43.93 -3.43
CA ALA A 218 -23.59 44.56 -2.41
C ALA A 218 -23.69 46.09 -2.60
N THR A 219 -22.64 46.73 -3.13
CA THR A 219 -22.64 48.18 -3.42
C THR A 219 -23.53 48.59 -4.60
N LEU A 220 -23.98 47.64 -5.43
CA LEU A 220 -24.90 47.89 -6.56
C LEU A 220 -26.38 47.91 -6.13
N GLY A 221 -26.69 47.54 -4.88
CA GLY A 221 -28.06 47.50 -4.37
C GLY A 221 -28.84 46.26 -4.81
N LYS A 222 -30.11 46.45 -5.21
CA LYS A 222 -31.00 45.34 -5.60
C LYS A 222 -30.54 44.73 -6.94
N VAL A 223 -29.83 43.62 -6.87
CA VAL A 223 -29.44 42.78 -8.01
C VAL A 223 -30.05 41.39 -7.83
N SER A 224 -30.30 40.68 -8.93
CA SER A 224 -30.88 39.32 -8.91
C SER A 224 -29.90 38.23 -8.45
N TYR A 225 -28.63 38.58 -8.24
CA TYR A 225 -27.56 37.66 -7.89
C TYR A 225 -27.36 37.54 -6.38
N ASN A 226 -27.50 36.33 -5.83
CA ASN A 226 -27.15 36.03 -4.44
C ASN A 226 -26.33 34.74 -4.35
N GLN A 227 -25.17 34.74 -5.02
CA GLN A 227 -24.32 33.56 -5.10
C GLN A 227 -23.65 33.27 -3.76
N VAL A 228 -23.57 31.99 -3.40
CA VAL A 228 -22.90 31.46 -2.23
C VAL A 228 -21.99 30.33 -2.68
N MET A 229 -20.73 30.37 -2.23
CA MET A 229 -19.74 29.33 -2.48
C MET A 229 -19.88 28.27 -1.38
N VAL A 230 -20.20 27.03 -1.77
CA VAL A 230 -20.37 25.90 -0.85
C VAL A 230 -19.20 24.92 -1.06
N PRO A 231 -18.20 24.91 -0.16
CA PRO A 231 -17.05 24.02 -0.28
C PRO A 231 -17.43 22.57 -0.01
N ARG A 232 -16.94 21.66 -0.84
CA ARG A 232 -17.07 20.20 -0.75
C ARG A 232 -15.71 19.56 -0.50
N GLU A 233 -15.68 18.61 0.43
CA GLU A 233 -14.48 17.86 0.76
C GLU A 233 -14.12 16.84 -0.34
N ILE A 234 -12.82 16.68 -0.59
CA ILE A 234 -12.29 15.63 -1.47
C ILE A 234 -11.96 14.44 -0.58
N ALA A 235 -12.83 13.42 -0.58
CA ALA A 235 -12.67 12.23 0.26
C ALA A 235 -11.98 11.10 -0.50
N ASP A 236 -12.36 10.87 -1.76
CA ASP A 236 -11.73 9.90 -2.65
C ASP A 236 -10.85 10.64 -3.67
N PHE A 237 -9.52 10.46 -3.56
CA PHE A 237 -8.54 11.12 -4.41
C PHE A 237 -8.78 10.93 -5.91
N LYS A 238 -9.46 9.85 -6.34
CA LYS A 238 -9.69 9.56 -7.77
C LYS A 238 -11.05 9.96 -8.28
N LYS A 239 -12.08 9.91 -7.44
CA LYS A 239 -13.46 10.20 -7.85
C LYS A 239 -13.83 11.66 -7.65
N ASP A 240 -13.28 12.30 -6.63
CA ASP A 240 -13.67 13.64 -6.24
C ASP A 240 -12.77 14.71 -6.86
N GLY A 241 -13.14 15.99 -6.69
CA GLY A 241 -12.29 17.13 -7.03
C GLY A 241 -12.15 17.45 -8.52
N ALA A 242 -12.58 16.55 -9.42
CA ALA A 242 -12.41 16.71 -10.85
C ALA A 242 -13.52 17.53 -11.52
N SER A 243 -14.76 17.54 -11.01
CA SER A 243 -15.86 18.26 -11.68
C SER A 243 -15.65 19.79 -11.68
N ALA A 244 -16.11 20.45 -12.75
CA ALA A 244 -16.09 21.91 -12.84
C ALA A 244 -17.25 22.52 -12.05
N ALA A 245 -17.02 23.67 -11.44
CA ALA A 245 -18.07 24.45 -10.78
C ALA A 245 -18.71 25.42 -11.78
N ASP A 246 -20.00 25.69 -11.60
CA ASP A 246 -20.73 26.69 -12.37
C ASP A 246 -20.93 27.95 -11.53
N PHE A 247 -20.14 28.98 -11.84
CA PHE A 247 -20.13 30.26 -11.14
C PHE A 247 -21.39 31.11 -11.39
N TYR A 248 -22.28 30.72 -12.30
CA TYR A 248 -23.52 31.45 -12.54
C TYR A 248 -24.69 30.98 -11.66
N LYS A 249 -24.54 29.88 -10.92
CA LYS A 249 -25.56 29.38 -9.99
C LYS A 249 -25.55 30.15 -8.67
N ASN A 250 -26.72 30.31 -8.06
CA ASN A 250 -26.83 30.92 -6.73
C ASN A 250 -26.17 30.05 -5.65
N GLU A 251 -26.32 28.73 -5.73
CA GLU A 251 -25.56 27.79 -4.90
C GLU A 251 -24.47 27.19 -5.78
N MET A 252 -23.24 27.64 -5.55
CA MET A 252 -22.08 27.20 -6.31
C MET A 252 -21.30 26.19 -5.48
N GLU A 253 -21.41 24.93 -5.88
CA GLU A 253 -20.66 23.85 -5.27
C GLU A 253 -19.23 23.86 -5.82
N VAL A 254 -18.27 24.04 -4.91
CA VAL A 254 -16.84 24.06 -5.24
C VAL A 254 -16.10 23.01 -4.42
N TRP A 255 -15.03 22.46 -4.96
CA TRP A 255 -14.15 21.57 -4.20
C TRP A 255 -13.19 22.38 -3.34
N ASP A 256 -13.02 21.96 -2.09
CA ASP A 256 -12.08 22.55 -1.14
C ASP A 256 -10.67 22.02 -1.38
N TYR A 257 -10.02 22.59 -2.39
CA TYR A 257 -8.65 22.22 -2.75
C TYR A 257 -7.63 22.59 -1.68
N ARG A 258 -7.90 23.62 -0.86
CA ARG A 258 -7.00 24.04 0.21
C ARG A 258 -6.98 23.00 1.33
N ARG A 259 -8.15 22.58 1.82
CA ARG A 259 -8.24 21.55 2.86
C ARG A 259 -7.61 20.23 2.40
N PHE A 260 -7.85 19.81 1.16
CA PHE A 260 -7.18 18.64 0.58
C PHE A 260 -5.65 18.80 0.55
N ALA A 261 -5.16 19.92 0.03
CA ALA A 261 -3.73 20.17 -0.12
C ALA A 261 -3.01 20.24 1.23
N ASP A 262 -3.58 20.96 2.21
CA ASP A 262 -3.00 21.13 3.54
C ASP A 262 -2.98 19.80 4.31
N LYS A 263 -4.08 19.01 4.24
CA LYS A 263 -4.13 17.66 4.83
C LYS A 263 -3.10 16.73 4.19
N SER A 264 -3.02 16.70 2.86
CA SER A 264 -2.09 15.84 2.13
C SER A 264 -0.64 16.19 2.44
N LYS A 265 -0.32 17.49 2.45
CA LYS A 265 1.00 17.99 2.83
C LYS A 265 1.37 17.62 4.26
N ALA A 266 0.44 17.75 5.20
CA ALA A 266 0.67 17.34 6.59
C ALA A 266 1.00 15.85 6.71
N VAL A 267 0.29 14.97 5.98
CA VAL A 267 0.60 13.53 5.94
C VAL A 267 1.99 13.28 5.34
N ILE A 268 2.32 13.95 4.23
CA ILE A 268 3.63 13.80 3.58
C ILE A 268 4.76 14.23 4.54
N GLU A 269 4.65 15.41 5.14
CA GLU A 269 5.70 15.98 5.98
C GLU A 269 5.86 15.28 7.33
N LYS A 270 4.76 14.86 7.95
CA LYS A 270 4.78 14.28 9.31
C LYS A 270 4.86 12.76 9.34
N GLU A 271 4.40 12.07 8.30
CA GLU A 271 4.38 10.60 8.26
C GLU A 271 5.33 10.07 7.18
N ILE A 272 5.18 10.48 5.92
CA ILE A 272 5.92 9.88 4.80
C ILE A 272 7.42 10.21 4.82
N LEU A 273 7.79 11.48 5.00
CA LEU A 273 9.20 11.89 4.99
C LEU A 273 10.00 11.26 6.16
N PRO A 274 9.52 11.28 7.42
CA PRO A 274 10.18 10.59 8.51
C PRO A 274 10.27 9.08 8.29
N MET A 275 9.21 8.45 7.79
CA MET A 275 9.19 7.02 7.47
C MET A 275 10.26 6.67 6.42
N ASN A 276 10.39 7.47 5.36
CA ASN A 276 11.41 7.27 4.34
C ASN A 276 12.84 7.33 4.92
N LYS A 277 13.10 8.27 5.85
CA LYS A 277 14.39 8.34 6.55
C LYS A 277 14.62 7.12 7.43
N HIS A 278 13.62 6.70 8.20
CA HIS A 278 13.69 5.52 9.06
C HIS A 278 14.00 4.25 8.27
N LEU A 279 13.45 4.08 7.07
CA LEU A 279 13.78 2.92 6.21
C LEU A 279 15.26 2.87 5.85
N VAL A 280 15.87 4.01 5.53
CA VAL A 280 17.30 4.09 5.22
C VAL A 280 18.15 3.86 6.47
N GLU A 281 17.78 4.46 7.60
CA GLU A 281 18.47 4.26 8.89
C GLU A 281 18.42 2.81 9.35
N TYR A 282 17.27 2.16 9.22
CA TYR A 282 17.09 0.75 9.55
C TYR A 282 17.98 -0.16 8.67
N ASP A 283 18.10 0.15 7.38
CA ASP A 283 19.01 -0.59 6.50
C ASP A 283 20.48 -0.45 6.91
N ILE A 284 20.89 0.77 7.29
CA ILE A 284 22.22 1.05 7.83
C ILE A 284 22.47 0.23 9.11
N GLU A 285 21.48 0.14 10.01
CA GLU A 285 21.59 -0.70 11.21
C GLU A 285 21.76 -2.20 10.87
N ILE A 286 21.00 -2.71 9.89
CA ILE A 286 21.17 -4.08 9.40
C ILE A 286 22.58 -4.29 8.84
N ASN A 287 23.09 -3.36 8.02
CA ASN A 287 24.42 -3.47 7.42
C ASN A 287 25.53 -3.41 8.49
N LYS A 288 25.37 -2.62 9.56
CA LYS A 288 26.29 -2.63 10.72
C LYS A 288 26.36 -4.00 11.39
N LEU A 289 25.22 -4.70 11.56
CA LEU A 289 25.21 -6.06 12.10
C LEU A 289 25.90 -7.05 11.16
N ARG A 290 25.73 -6.88 9.84
CA ARG A 290 26.43 -7.67 8.82
C ARG A 290 27.95 -7.49 8.91
N ASP A 291 28.41 -6.25 9.05
CA ASP A 291 29.83 -5.92 9.19
C ASP A 291 30.41 -6.49 10.48
N LYS A 292 29.72 -6.34 11.61
CA LYS A 292 30.08 -6.92 12.91
C LYS A 292 30.24 -8.44 12.80
N LEU A 293 29.28 -9.10 12.15
CA LEU A 293 29.31 -10.54 11.92
C LEU A 293 30.54 -10.95 11.09
N SER A 294 30.91 -10.15 10.09
CA SER A 294 32.07 -10.44 9.22
C SER A 294 33.42 -10.22 9.89
N LYS A 295 33.56 -9.19 10.74
CA LYS A 295 34.83 -8.77 11.34
C LYS A 295 35.11 -9.48 12.67
N ASP A 296 34.11 -9.48 13.55
CA ASP A 296 34.29 -9.94 14.93
C ASP A 296 34.02 -11.45 15.05
N SER A 297 33.41 -12.06 14.03
CA SER A 297 33.01 -13.48 14.04
C SER A 297 32.17 -13.85 15.27
N VAL A 298 31.28 -12.95 15.69
CA VAL A 298 30.36 -13.14 16.82
C VAL A 298 28.93 -13.29 16.30
N SER A 299 28.12 -14.09 17.00
CA SER A 299 26.69 -14.18 16.75
C SER A 299 26.01 -12.84 17.04
N VAL A 300 25.12 -12.41 16.14
CA VAL A 300 24.37 -11.14 16.27
C VAL A 300 22.90 -11.36 16.62
N LYS A 301 22.51 -12.56 17.08
CA LYS A 301 21.08 -12.91 17.32
C LYS A 301 20.38 -11.96 18.30
N SER A 302 21.01 -11.61 19.42
CA SER A 302 20.43 -10.69 20.42
C SER A 302 20.22 -9.28 19.85
N ASP A 303 21.22 -8.79 19.11
CA ASP A 303 21.18 -7.46 18.50
C ASP A 303 20.12 -7.43 17.40
N LEU A 304 19.96 -8.53 16.67
CA LEU A 304 18.94 -8.71 15.64
C LEU A 304 17.52 -8.69 16.21
N THR A 305 17.29 -9.35 17.36
CA THR A 305 15.99 -9.29 18.05
C THR A 305 15.65 -7.86 18.44
N THR A 306 16.61 -7.14 19.02
CA THR A 306 16.45 -5.73 19.41
C THR A 306 16.17 -4.83 18.20
N LEU A 307 16.79 -5.11 17.05
CA LEU A 307 16.56 -4.38 15.81
C LEU A 307 15.15 -4.62 15.26
N ILE A 308 14.69 -5.87 15.25
CA ILE A 308 13.34 -6.24 14.77
C ILE A 308 12.25 -5.50 15.55
N ASP A 309 12.44 -5.30 16.86
CA ASP A 309 11.47 -4.58 17.71
C ASP A 309 11.33 -3.08 17.36
N LYS A 310 12.33 -2.48 16.69
CA LYS A 310 12.30 -1.07 16.24
C LYS A 310 11.65 -0.86 14.88
N LEU A 311 11.17 -1.93 14.24
CA LEU A 311 10.64 -1.89 12.89
C LEU A 311 9.25 -1.24 12.87
N LEU A 312 9.09 -0.11 12.18
CA LEU A 312 7.83 0.65 12.05
C LEU A 312 6.84 -0.01 11.08
N MET A 313 6.57 -1.31 11.26
CA MET A 313 5.77 -2.11 10.33
C MET A 313 4.33 -1.59 10.20
N GLU A 314 3.72 -1.12 11.29
CA GLU A 314 2.32 -0.68 11.30
C GLU A 314 2.11 0.62 10.51
N GLN A 315 3.07 1.55 10.59
CA GLN A 315 3.01 2.83 9.88
C GLN A 315 3.07 2.64 8.37
N LEU A 316 3.96 1.77 7.90
CA LEU A 316 4.10 1.48 6.47
C LEU A 316 2.88 0.70 5.92
N LYS A 317 2.33 -0.20 6.73
CA LYS A 317 1.13 -1.00 6.40
C LYS A 317 -0.15 -0.17 6.24
N LYS A 318 -0.20 1.04 6.81
CA LYS A 318 -1.28 2.00 6.58
C LYS A 318 -1.41 2.40 5.10
N PHE A 319 -0.29 2.47 4.39
CA PHE A 319 -0.23 2.92 2.99
C PHE A 319 -0.06 1.76 2.00
N ASP A 320 0.70 0.72 2.37
CA ASP A 320 0.92 -0.46 1.54
C ASP A 320 0.83 -1.75 2.37
N LYS A 321 -0.06 -2.67 2.00
CA LYS A 321 -0.22 -3.95 2.72
C LYS A 321 1.02 -4.84 2.60
N GLU A 322 1.75 -4.75 1.49
CA GLU A 322 2.93 -5.57 1.21
C GLU A 322 4.14 -4.72 0.76
N PRO A 323 4.72 -3.91 1.68
CA PRO A 323 5.77 -2.97 1.34
C PRO A 323 7.06 -3.68 0.90
N LEU A 324 7.63 -3.25 -0.22
CA LEU A 324 8.90 -3.80 -0.73
C LEU A 324 10.07 -3.71 0.29
N PRO A 325 10.31 -2.57 0.99
CA PRO A 325 11.41 -2.48 1.95
C PRO A 325 11.35 -3.55 3.04
N MET A 326 10.14 -3.93 3.47
CA MET A 326 9.93 -4.93 4.51
C MET A 326 10.33 -6.33 4.06
N GLU A 327 10.04 -6.67 2.81
CA GLU A 327 10.46 -7.94 2.23
C GLU A 327 11.97 -8.00 2.06
N VAL A 328 12.59 -6.88 1.64
CA VAL A 328 14.04 -6.75 1.52
C VAL A 328 14.72 -6.86 2.89
N PHE A 329 14.19 -6.22 3.93
CA PHE A 329 14.70 -6.39 5.30
C PHE A 329 14.54 -7.82 5.78
N SER A 330 13.41 -8.47 5.51
CA SER A 330 13.19 -9.88 5.85
C SER A 330 14.24 -10.78 5.21
N LEU A 331 14.62 -10.49 3.95
CA LEU A 331 15.70 -11.19 3.25
C LEU A 331 17.06 -10.99 3.94
N LYS A 332 17.42 -9.74 4.25
CA LYS A 332 18.67 -9.43 4.95
C LYS A 332 18.74 -10.08 6.34
N ILE A 333 17.65 -10.02 7.10
CA ILE A 333 17.54 -10.61 8.43
C ILE A 333 17.71 -12.14 8.33
N ALA A 334 17.06 -12.79 7.36
CA ALA A 334 17.22 -14.24 7.16
C ALA A 334 18.67 -14.64 6.80
N ASP A 335 19.37 -13.85 5.97
CA ASP A 335 20.80 -14.07 5.68
C ASP A 335 21.66 -13.92 6.94
N LEU A 336 21.39 -12.90 7.77
CA LEU A 336 22.08 -12.71 9.05
C LEU A 336 21.80 -13.85 10.04
N GLU A 337 20.56 -14.29 10.21
CA GLU A 337 20.21 -15.42 11.08
C GLU A 337 20.96 -16.70 10.68
N TYR A 338 21.02 -16.98 9.37
CA TYR A 338 21.74 -18.12 8.83
C TYR A 338 23.25 -18.01 9.11
N ARG A 339 23.88 -16.89 8.75
CA ARG A 339 25.32 -16.67 8.97
C ARG A 339 25.70 -16.68 10.44
N SER A 340 24.84 -16.13 11.30
CA SER A 340 25.03 -16.11 12.75
C SER A 340 25.00 -17.53 13.32
N THR A 341 24.12 -18.38 12.79
CA THR A 341 24.04 -19.80 13.14
C THR A 341 25.29 -20.57 12.70
N LEU A 342 25.83 -20.28 11.50
CA LEU A 342 27.11 -20.87 11.07
C LEU A 342 28.27 -20.54 12.01
N ILE A 343 28.35 -19.29 12.49
CA ILE A 343 29.39 -18.86 13.44
C ILE A 343 29.24 -19.53 14.79
N GLU A 344 28.01 -19.65 15.32
CA GLU A 344 27.75 -20.39 16.56
C GLU A 344 28.21 -21.84 16.45
N HIS A 345 27.92 -22.50 15.32
CA HIS A 345 28.26 -23.89 15.10
C HIS A 345 29.75 -24.12 14.83
N LYS A 346 30.50 -23.13 14.30
CA LYS A 346 31.96 -23.23 14.13
C LYS A 346 32.67 -23.56 15.45
N LYS A 347 32.23 -22.97 16.56
CA LYS A 347 32.81 -23.22 17.89
C LYS A 347 32.66 -24.68 18.36
N GLN A 348 31.74 -25.41 17.76
CA GLN A 348 31.43 -26.78 18.13
C GLN A 348 31.78 -27.78 17.01
N ALA A 349 32.39 -27.34 15.91
CA ALA A 349 32.59 -28.12 14.69
C ALA A 349 33.29 -29.47 14.91
N ASP A 350 34.12 -29.57 15.95
CA ASP A 350 34.91 -30.77 16.29
C ASP A 350 34.13 -31.83 17.08
N SER A 351 32.83 -31.63 17.35
CA SER A 351 32.03 -32.65 18.03
C SER A 351 31.94 -33.92 17.19
N THR A 352 32.36 -35.04 17.76
CA THR A 352 32.27 -36.37 17.16
C THR A 352 30.89 -37.02 17.35
N ASP A 353 30.01 -36.38 18.11
CA ASP A 353 28.63 -36.82 18.36
C ASP A 353 27.76 -36.64 17.10
N VAL A 354 27.28 -37.75 16.56
CA VAL A 354 26.50 -37.77 15.31
C VAL A 354 25.13 -37.09 15.49
N HIS A 355 24.51 -37.18 16.68
CA HIS A 355 23.24 -36.52 16.97
C HIS A 355 23.41 -35.00 17.01
N GLN A 356 24.43 -34.51 17.71
CA GLN A 356 24.74 -33.08 17.72
C GLN A 356 25.08 -32.55 16.33
N GLN A 357 25.82 -33.32 15.53
CA GLN A 357 26.10 -32.94 14.14
C GLN A 357 24.84 -32.89 13.27
N LEU A 358 23.90 -33.81 13.48
CA LEU A 358 22.63 -33.82 12.77
C LEU A 358 21.78 -32.60 13.16
N GLU A 359 21.59 -32.38 14.47
CA GLU A 359 20.81 -31.26 15.00
C GLU A 359 21.28 -29.91 14.45
N ARG A 360 22.61 -29.70 14.42
CA ARG A 360 23.21 -28.49 13.84
C ARG A 360 22.90 -28.32 12.36
N ALA A 361 23.06 -29.37 11.56
CA ALA A 361 22.73 -29.29 10.14
C ALA A 361 21.23 -29.07 9.91
N SER A 362 20.36 -29.68 10.70
CA SER A 362 18.90 -29.43 10.62
C SER A 362 18.56 -27.99 10.97
N ARG A 363 19.22 -27.41 11.98
CA ARG A 363 19.05 -26.01 12.35
C ARG A 363 19.55 -25.06 11.26
N GLU A 364 20.72 -25.33 10.68
CA GLU A 364 21.24 -24.59 9.51
C GLU A 364 20.26 -24.65 8.33
N GLN A 365 19.72 -25.84 8.05
CA GLN A 365 18.79 -26.07 6.94
C GLN A 365 17.49 -25.29 7.10
N ARG A 366 16.98 -25.17 8.34
CA ARG A 366 15.78 -24.38 8.64
C ARG A 366 15.97 -22.90 8.28
N TYR A 367 17.06 -22.28 8.74
CA TYR A 367 17.33 -20.86 8.43
C TYR A 367 17.62 -20.65 6.94
N LEU A 368 18.36 -21.57 6.33
CA LEU A 368 18.67 -21.51 4.91
C LEU A 368 17.42 -21.67 4.03
N SER A 369 16.49 -22.54 4.41
CA SER A 369 15.20 -22.71 3.73
C SER A 369 14.31 -21.47 3.85
N LYS A 370 14.36 -20.77 5.01
CA LYS A 370 13.69 -19.47 5.18
C LYS A 370 14.29 -18.41 4.25
N LEU A 371 15.62 -18.33 4.16
CA LEU A 371 16.33 -17.41 3.26
C LEU A 371 15.96 -17.68 1.79
N ASP A 372 16.03 -18.94 1.35
CA ASP A 372 15.67 -19.41 0.01
C ASP A 372 14.22 -19.03 -0.37
N SER A 373 13.26 -19.30 0.52
CA SER A 373 11.84 -18.99 0.29
C SER A 373 11.58 -17.48 0.13
N ILE A 374 12.21 -16.64 0.96
CA ILE A 374 12.05 -15.18 0.86
C ILE A 374 12.72 -14.66 -0.43
N ALA A 375 13.91 -15.17 -0.75
CA ALA A 375 14.63 -14.79 -1.97
C ALA A 375 13.85 -15.16 -3.23
N ASP A 376 13.22 -16.34 -3.25
CA ASP A 376 12.37 -16.78 -4.36
C ASP A 376 11.10 -15.93 -4.50
N LYS A 377 10.43 -15.61 -3.38
CA LYS A 377 9.30 -14.69 -3.37
C LYS A 377 9.67 -13.32 -3.96
N LEU A 378 10.81 -12.76 -3.57
CA LEU A 378 11.26 -11.47 -4.09
C LEU A 378 11.69 -11.54 -5.57
N ASN A 379 12.33 -12.63 -5.99
CA ASN A 379 12.81 -12.80 -7.35
C ASN A 379 11.68 -13.01 -8.37
N THR A 380 10.51 -13.47 -7.93
CA THR A 380 9.32 -13.67 -8.79
C THR A 380 8.43 -12.43 -8.89
N GLN A 381 8.60 -11.45 -8.00
CA GLN A 381 7.82 -10.21 -8.00
C GLN A 381 8.31 -9.21 -9.06
N ASN A 382 7.39 -8.34 -9.51
CA ASN A 382 7.74 -7.18 -10.33
C ASN A 382 8.33 -6.06 -9.44
N ILE A 383 9.63 -6.17 -9.18
CA ILE A 383 10.39 -5.22 -8.36
C ILE A 383 10.42 -3.82 -8.97
N ASP A 384 10.40 -3.67 -10.31
CA ASP A 384 10.48 -2.34 -10.93
C ASP A 384 9.27 -1.49 -10.55
N THR A 385 8.06 -2.05 -10.69
CA THR A 385 6.82 -1.33 -10.35
C THR A 385 6.75 -1.00 -8.86
N LYS A 386 7.09 -1.95 -7.98
CA LYS A 386 7.07 -1.70 -6.53
C LYS A 386 8.16 -0.71 -6.10
N ALA A 387 9.30 -0.67 -6.78
CA ALA A 387 10.40 0.22 -6.44
C ALA A 387 10.08 1.70 -6.69
N GLU A 388 9.17 2.01 -7.62
CA GLU A 388 8.72 3.38 -7.87
C GLU A 388 8.12 4.02 -6.61
N ASP A 389 7.35 3.24 -5.83
CA ASP A 389 6.74 3.69 -4.57
C ASP A 389 7.77 3.94 -3.47
N TYR A 390 8.99 3.41 -3.61
CA TYR A 390 10.06 3.48 -2.60
C TYR A 390 11.36 4.05 -3.16
N ALA A 391 11.27 4.95 -4.15
CA ALA A 391 12.41 5.48 -4.89
C ALA A 391 13.53 6.01 -3.96
N ASN A 392 13.19 6.73 -2.89
CA ASN A 392 14.16 7.26 -1.92
C ASN A 392 14.95 6.15 -1.22
N PHE A 393 14.27 5.08 -0.79
CA PHE A 393 14.91 3.93 -0.14
C PHE A 393 15.82 3.19 -1.12
N ILE A 394 15.34 2.94 -2.34
CA ILE A 394 16.07 2.21 -3.38
C ILE A 394 17.33 2.96 -3.81
N THR A 395 17.20 4.26 -4.09
CA THR A 395 18.33 5.10 -4.51
C THR A 395 19.35 5.28 -3.39
N SER A 396 18.90 5.50 -2.15
CA SER A 396 19.83 5.69 -1.02
C SER A 396 20.56 4.41 -0.61
N THR A 397 19.93 3.24 -0.78
CA THR A 397 20.45 1.97 -0.27
C THR A 397 21.16 1.13 -1.33
N TYR A 398 20.63 1.14 -2.56
CA TYR A 398 21.07 0.28 -3.66
C TYR A 398 21.51 1.07 -4.89
N ASN A 399 21.44 2.40 -4.89
CA ASN A 399 21.60 3.29 -6.04
C ASN A 399 20.50 3.16 -7.11
N ASN A 400 20.12 1.93 -7.49
CA ASN A 400 19.07 1.66 -8.48
C ASN A 400 18.43 0.27 -8.32
N THR A 401 17.35 0.02 -9.05
CA THR A 401 16.60 -1.25 -9.01
C THR A 401 17.37 -2.44 -9.55
N ILE A 402 18.31 -2.23 -10.49
CA ILE A 402 19.15 -3.27 -11.07
C ILE A 402 20.07 -3.87 -10.00
N VAL A 403 20.67 -3.03 -9.17
CA VAL A 403 21.52 -3.46 -8.04
C VAL A 403 20.71 -4.23 -7.01
N LEU A 404 19.49 -3.78 -6.66
CA LEU A 404 18.61 -4.53 -5.76
C LEU A 404 18.27 -5.92 -6.31
N LYS A 405 17.88 -6.01 -7.59
CA LYS A 405 17.60 -7.30 -8.25
C LYS A 405 18.81 -8.22 -8.27
N SER A 406 19.98 -7.67 -8.59
CA SER A 406 21.25 -8.41 -8.57
C SER A 406 21.58 -8.92 -7.17
N TYR A 407 21.35 -8.12 -6.14
CA TYR A 407 21.50 -8.52 -4.74
C TYR A 407 20.57 -9.69 -4.36
N ILE A 408 19.27 -9.58 -4.69
CA ILE A 408 18.28 -10.64 -4.43
C ILE A 408 18.68 -11.94 -5.15
N ARG A 409 19.04 -11.85 -6.44
CA ARG A 409 19.46 -13.01 -7.24
C ARG A 409 20.71 -13.66 -6.69
N THR A 410 21.71 -12.87 -6.30
CA THR A 410 22.95 -13.39 -5.73
C THR A 410 22.69 -14.15 -4.43
N LEU A 411 21.80 -13.64 -3.57
CA LEU A 411 21.39 -14.35 -2.35
C LEU A 411 20.59 -15.62 -2.63
N LYS A 412 19.71 -15.60 -3.64
CA LYS A 412 18.99 -16.80 -4.09
C LYS A 412 19.96 -17.89 -4.56
N ASP A 413 20.84 -17.55 -5.50
CA ASP A 413 21.83 -18.48 -6.07
C ASP A 413 22.76 -19.04 -4.97
N TYR A 414 23.13 -18.19 -4.00
CA TYR A 414 23.84 -18.61 -2.80
C TYR A 414 23.04 -19.60 -1.95
N ALA A 415 21.79 -19.26 -1.60
CA ALA A 415 20.94 -20.09 -0.76
C ALA A 415 20.67 -21.47 -1.39
N GLU A 416 20.36 -21.52 -2.68
CA GLU A 416 20.14 -22.77 -3.42
C GLU A 416 21.37 -23.68 -3.41
N ARG A 417 22.57 -23.11 -3.64
CA ARG A 417 23.82 -23.87 -3.64
C ARG A 417 24.13 -24.45 -2.28
N GLU A 418 24.04 -23.63 -1.23
CA GLU A 418 24.31 -24.07 0.13
C GLU A 418 23.27 -25.11 0.59
N LYS A 419 22.01 -24.96 0.21
CA LYS A 419 20.93 -25.90 0.55
C LYS A 419 21.20 -27.28 -0.05
N LYS A 420 21.55 -27.33 -1.34
CA LYS A 420 21.96 -28.57 -2.03
C LYS A 420 23.16 -29.24 -1.35
N ALA A 421 24.12 -28.46 -0.87
CA ALA A 421 25.27 -29.01 -0.15
C ALA A 421 24.89 -29.55 1.24
N LEU A 422 24.02 -28.84 1.95
CA LEU A 422 23.56 -29.21 3.29
C LEU A 422 22.62 -30.41 3.28
N ASP A 423 21.72 -30.50 2.30
CA ASP A 423 20.83 -31.66 2.12
C ASP A 423 21.64 -32.94 1.91
N LYS A 424 22.72 -32.88 1.12
CA LYS A 424 23.66 -34.01 0.96
C LYS A 424 24.34 -34.38 2.27
N LYS A 425 24.71 -33.40 3.11
CA LYS A 425 25.30 -33.66 4.44
C LYS A 425 24.28 -34.31 5.39
N LEU A 426 23.03 -33.84 5.38
CA LEU A 426 21.95 -34.38 6.20
C LEU A 426 21.64 -35.83 5.83
N VAL A 427 21.53 -36.15 4.55
CA VAL A 427 21.33 -37.54 4.09
C VAL A 427 22.47 -38.44 4.57
N LYS A 428 23.72 -37.99 4.44
CA LYS A 428 24.89 -38.75 4.94
C LYS A 428 24.87 -38.95 6.46
N ARG A 429 24.51 -37.91 7.24
CA ARG A 429 24.45 -37.98 8.70
C ARG A 429 23.29 -38.84 9.21
N ASN A 430 22.12 -38.72 8.60
CA ASN A 430 20.99 -39.61 8.87
C ASN A 430 21.33 -41.06 8.57
N GLU A 431 22.03 -41.33 7.46
CA GLU A 431 22.49 -42.68 7.18
C GLU A 431 23.53 -43.14 8.22
N ALA A 432 24.49 -42.28 8.62
CA ALA A 432 25.47 -42.61 9.65
C ALA A 432 24.85 -43.01 11.00
N LEU A 433 23.69 -42.45 11.36
CA LEU A 433 22.96 -42.86 12.58
C LEU A 433 22.50 -44.32 12.54
N ARG A 434 22.36 -44.92 11.35
CA ARG A 434 21.89 -46.29 11.16
C ARG A 434 23.01 -47.32 11.23
N TRP A 435 24.25 -46.90 11.44
CA TRP A 435 25.43 -47.77 11.44
C TRP A 435 26.33 -47.47 12.64
N LEU A 436 26.87 -48.52 13.26
CA LEU A 436 28.05 -48.40 14.11
C LEU A 436 29.30 -48.54 13.26
N VAL A 437 30.26 -47.66 13.53
CA VAL A 437 31.56 -47.63 12.87
C VAL A 437 32.48 -48.59 13.60
N GLN A 438 32.73 -49.74 12.97
CA GLN A 438 33.70 -50.72 13.42
C GLN A 438 34.63 -51.04 12.25
N VAL A 439 35.94 -50.91 12.43
CA VAL A 439 36.91 -51.23 11.38
C VAL A 439 37.17 -52.74 11.40
N PRO A 440 37.13 -53.48 10.27
CA PRO A 440 36.89 -53.01 8.89
C PRO A 440 35.40 -52.96 8.45
N ASP A 441 34.47 -53.56 9.19
CA ASP A 441 33.06 -53.75 8.78
C ASP A 441 32.08 -52.98 9.69
N SER A 442 31.16 -52.20 9.11
CA SER A 442 30.10 -51.49 9.86
C SER A 442 28.96 -52.40 10.33
N ILE A 443 28.44 -52.14 11.53
CA ILE A 443 27.34 -52.92 12.12
C ILE A 443 26.03 -52.14 11.94
N PRO A 444 24.99 -52.72 11.30
CA PRO A 444 23.73 -52.03 11.13
C PRO A 444 22.96 -51.93 12.45
N LEU A 445 22.30 -50.80 12.66
CA LEU A 445 21.37 -50.52 13.76
C LEU A 445 19.90 -50.64 13.32
N PHE A 446 19.64 -51.54 12.37
CA PHE A 446 18.30 -51.86 11.90
C PHE A 446 18.23 -53.34 11.48
N LYS A 447 17.02 -53.88 11.43
CA LYS A 447 16.75 -55.26 10.99
C LYS A 447 16.77 -55.33 9.45
N ASP A 448 16.97 -56.51 8.88
CA ASP A 448 16.89 -56.80 7.43
C ASP A 448 18.04 -56.28 6.54
N VAL A 449 19.28 -56.47 6.99
CA VAL A 449 20.45 -56.17 6.14
C VAL A 449 20.90 -57.41 5.39
N SER A 450 20.70 -57.45 4.07
CA SER A 450 21.03 -58.61 3.23
C SER A 450 22.55 -58.83 3.11
N ARG A 451 23.32 -57.76 2.88
CA ARG A 451 24.76 -57.82 2.54
C ARG A 451 25.74 -57.75 3.72
N SER A 452 25.30 -57.43 4.94
CA SER A 452 26.20 -57.35 6.11
C SER A 452 26.44 -58.72 6.73
N LYS A 453 27.67 -58.97 7.19
CA LYS A 453 28.03 -60.13 8.03
C LYS A 453 27.38 -60.08 9.41
N PHE A 454 27.06 -58.87 9.88
CA PHE A 454 26.34 -58.66 11.13
C PHE A 454 24.84 -58.72 10.87
N LYS A 455 24.16 -59.59 11.62
CA LYS A 455 22.71 -59.75 11.63
C LYS A 455 22.17 -59.39 13.01
N PRO A 456 21.75 -58.13 13.24
CA PRO A 456 21.17 -57.72 14.52
C PRO A 456 19.91 -58.51 14.84
N LEU A 457 19.81 -59.03 16.06
CA LEU A 457 18.63 -59.71 16.59
C LEU A 457 17.90 -58.82 17.59
N SER A 458 18.63 -58.13 18.46
CA SER A 458 18.09 -57.14 19.41
C SER A 458 18.93 -55.87 19.40
N ILE A 459 18.25 -54.73 19.29
CA ILE A 459 18.85 -53.40 19.28
C ILE A 459 18.11 -52.60 20.35
N ILE A 460 18.83 -52.16 21.37
CA ILE A 460 18.32 -51.24 22.37
C ILE A 460 18.87 -49.87 22.02
N ASP A 461 17.97 -48.99 21.58
CA ASP A 461 18.31 -47.69 21.01
C ASP A 461 19.23 -46.90 21.94
N GLU A 462 20.29 -46.33 21.35
CA GLU A 462 21.34 -45.58 22.04
C GLU A 462 22.03 -46.29 23.22
N LYS A 463 21.91 -47.63 23.35
CA LYS A 463 22.59 -48.41 24.40
C LYS A 463 23.48 -49.49 23.84
N TYR A 464 22.93 -50.45 23.10
CA TYR A 464 23.70 -51.58 22.57
C TYR A 464 22.94 -52.34 21.47
N THR A 465 23.68 -53.13 20.70
CA THR A 465 23.17 -54.06 19.69
C THR A 465 23.76 -55.45 19.90
N THR A 466 22.92 -56.46 19.68
CA THR A 466 23.29 -57.87 19.80
C THR A 466 22.76 -58.67 18.63
N GLY A 467 23.50 -59.69 18.21
CA GLY A 467 23.07 -60.56 17.14
C GLY A 467 24.15 -61.52 16.69
N LEU A 468 24.04 -61.97 15.45
CA LEU A 468 24.92 -62.98 14.87
C LEU A 468 25.92 -62.33 13.91
N TYR A 469 27.19 -62.70 14.03
CA TYR A 469 28.26 -62.35 13.10
C TYR A 469 28.65 -63.59 12.31
N TYR A 470 28.45 -63.57 10.99
CA TYR A 470 28.75 -64.67 10.10
C TYR A 470 30.11 -64.46 9.42
N LYS A 471 31.06 -65.38 9.65
CA LYS A 471 32.30 -65.45 8.84
C LYS A 471 32.04 -66.09 7.48
N ASP A 472 31.14 -67.08 7.45
CA ASP A 472 30.59 -67.76 6.27
C ASP A 472 29.17 -68.28 6.59
N SER A 473 28.58 -69.08 5.71
CA SER A 473 27.19 -69.56 5.85
C SER A 473 26.95 -70.53 7.02
N VAL A 474 28.01 -71.08 7.62
CA VAL A 474 27.96 -72.13 8.66
C VAL A 474 28.64 -71.69 9.96
N ASN A 475 29.59 -70.76 9.89
CA ASN A 475 30.34 -70.24 11.04
C ASN A 475 29.77 -68.90 11.51
N ALA A 476 28.93 -68.98 12.54
CA ALA A 476 28.38 -67.84 13.24
C ALA A 476 29.01 -67.68 14.64
N GLU A 477 29.14 -66.43 15.07
CA GLU A 477 29.50 -66.01 16.42
C GLU A 477 28.40 -65.09 16.95
N GLY A 478 28.14 -65.13 18.25
CA GLY A 478 27.31 -64.12 18.90
C GLY A 478 28.12 -62.84 19.07
N TYR A 479 27.47 -61.69 18.94
CA TYR A 479 28.09 -60.40 19.23
C TYR A 479 27.28 -59.56 20.21
N PHE A 480 27.99 -58.69 20.92
CA PHE A 480 27.45 -57.57 21.71
C PHE A 480 28.34 -56.36 21.49
N TYR A 481 27.74 -55.25 21.06
CA TYR A 481 28.43 -54.00 20.83
C TYR A 481 27.63 -52.86 21.46
N SER A 482 28.28 -51.97 22.20
CA SER A 482 27.63 -50.78 22.72
C SER A 482 27.35 -49.76 21.62
N ILE A 483 26.32 -48.94 21.82
CA ILE A 483 25.99 -47.82 20.95
C ILE A 483 26.36 -46.55 21.70
N THR A 484 27.34 -45.82 21.17
CA THR A 484 27.78 -44.53 21.71
C THR A 484 27.31 -43.39 20.79
N PRO A 485 27.29 -42.14 21.28
CA PRO A 485 26.93 -40.98 20.44
C PRO A 485 27.85 -40.78 19.23
N THR A 486 29.12 -41.21 19.32
CA THR A 486 30.09 -41.17 18.21
C THR A 486 29.92 -42.31 17.21
N ARG A 487 29.00 -43.24 17.50
CA ARG A 487 28.81 -44.51 16.78
C ARG A 487 30.05 -45.41 16.77
N ILE A 488 31.05 -45.13 17.61
CA ILE A 488 32.21 -45.98 17.83
C ILE A 488 31.99 -46.75 19.14
N PRO A 489 31.80 -48.08 19.10
CA PRO A 489 31.53 -48.86 20.30
C PRO A 489 32.70 -48.76 21.28
N ASP A 490 32.43 -48.57 22.56
CA ASP A 490 33.41 -48.74 23.64
C ASP A 490 33.50 -50.20 24.12
N ILE A 491 32.40 -50.95 24.02
CA ILE A 491 32.34 -52.39 24.31
C ILE A 491 32.17 -53.15 23.00
N LYS A 492 33.06 -54.11 22.73
CA LYS A 492 33.12 -54.88 21.48
C LYS A 492 33.38 -56.34 21.77
N ILE A 493 32.32 -57.14 21.84
CA ILE A 493 32.42 -58.55 22.25
C ILE A 493 31.89 -59.46 21.15
N LYS A 494 32.65 -60.53 20.88
CA LYS A 494 32.20 -61.69 20.12
C LYS A 494 32.38 -62.93 20.99
N PHE A 495 31.42 -63.85 20.95
CA PHE A 495 31.43 -65.07 21.75
C PHE A 495 30.94 -66.27 20.93
N ALA A 496 31.38 -67.46 21.35
CA ALA A 496 31.03 -68.70 20.68
C ALA A 496 29.55 -69.03 20.90
N ILE A 497 28.88 -69.50 19.85
CA ILE A 497 27.49 -69.99 19.88
C ILE A 497 27.43 -71.41 19.31
N ASP A 498 26.29 -72.08 19.47
CA ASP A 498 26.04 -73.38 18.83
C ASP A 498 25.96 -73.27 17.29
N LYS A 499 27.10 -73.45 16.63
CA LYS A 499 27.24 -73.37 15.16
C LYS A 499 26.28 -74.29 14.40
N SER A 500 25.87 -75.41 15.00
CA SER A 500 24.96 -76.35 14.36
C SER A 500 23.54 -75.78 14.22
N SER A 501 23.14 -74.95 15.19
CA SER A 501 21.81 -74.36 15.32
C SER A 501 21.70 -72.95 14.73
N PHE A 502 22.79 -72.17 14.72
CA PHE A 502 22.80 -70.77 14.27
C PHE A 502 23.41 -70.56 12.86
N LYS A 503 23.09 -71.44 11.90
CA LYS A 503 23.51 -71.29 10.50
C LYS A 503 22.76 -70.13 9.82
N GLN A 504 23.30 -69.61 8.71
CA GLN A 504 22.68 -68.46 8.02
C GLN A 504 21.27 -68.78 7.50
N SER A 505 21.00 -70.02 7.09
CA SER A 505 19.66 -70.49 6.70
C SER A 505 18.67 -70.57 7.87
N GLY A 506 19.17 -70.65 9.11
CA GLY A 506 18.37 -70.66 10.34
C GLY A 506 18.11 -69.27 10.94
N LEU A 507 18.65 -68.20 10.33
CA LEU A 507 18.51 -66.82 10.82
C LEU A 507 17.05 -66.41 11.10
N PRO A 508 16.04 -66.78 10.28
CA PRO A 508 14.65 -66.41 10.57
C PRO A 508 14.13 -66.92 11.93
N SER A 509 14.65 -68.05 12.41
CA SER A 509 14.30 -68.67 13.68
C SER A 509 15.21 -68.22 14.83
N ALA A 510 16.29 -67.47 14.56
CA ALA A 510 17.18 -66.97 15.60
C ALA A 510 16.61 -65.70 16.25
N LYS A 511 16.64 -65.66 17.57
CA LYS A 511 16.15 -64.55 18.40
C LYS A 511 17.15 -64.23 19.50
N SER A 512 17.00 -63.08 20.13
CA SER A 512 17.82 -62.69 21.27
C SER A 512 17.01 -62.00 22.36
N LEU A 513 17.32 -62.34 23.61
CA LEU A 513 16.88 -61.62 24.81
C LEU A 513 18.10 -61.00 25.48
N THR A 514 17.93 -59.81 26.03
CA THR A 514 19.01 -59.09 26.71
C THR A 514 18.54 -58.55 28.04
N PHE A 515 19.43 -58.55 29.04
CA PHE A 515 19.23 -57.89 30.32
C PHE A 515 20.44 -57.01 30.59
N SER A 516 20.22 -55.81 31.10
CA SER A 516 21.27 -54.94 31.64
C SER A 516 20.86 -54.47 33.02
N ASP A 517 21.80 -54.40 33.95
CA ASP A 517 21.57 -53.73 35.23
C ASP A 517 21.34 -52.22 35.06
N ALA A 518 20.79 -51.57 36.09
CA ALA A 518 20.48 -50.14 36.05
C ALA A 518 21.72 -49.26 35.80
N ALA A 519 22.89 -49.70 36.26
CA ALA A 519 24.16 -49.00 36.08
C ALA A 519 24.85 -49.31 34.73
N GLY A 520 24.31 -50.24 33.93
CA GLY A 520 24.91 -50.65 32.66
C GLY A 520 26.32 -51.22 32.80
N GLN A 521 26.61 -51.87 33.93
CA GLN A 521 27.89 -52.52 34.20
C GLN A 521 27.87 -54.00 33.81
N ILE A 522 26.71 -54.63 33.86
CA ILE A 522 26.53 -56.06 33.60
C ILE A 522 25.47 -56.24 32.52
N TYR A 523 25.84 -56.97 31.48
CA TYR A 523 24.96 -57.35 30.39
C TYR A 523 24.85 -58.87 30.30
N PHE A 524 23.63 -59.36 30.15
CA PHE A 524 23.35 -60.74 29.79
C PHE A 524 22.72 -60.76 28.41
N VAL A 525 23.26 -61.62 27.53
CA VAL A 525 22.76 -61.80 26.17
C VAL A 525 22.45 -63.27 25.97
N LEU A 526 21.16 -63.58 25.83
CA LEU A 526 20.69 -64.90 25.44
C LEU A 526 20.37 -64.89 23.94
N MET A 527 21.02 -65.74 23.17
CA MET A 527 20.66 -66.03 21.78
C MET A 527 20.00 -67.40 21.73
N TYR A 528 18.87 -67.55 21.06
CA TYR A 528 18.17 -68.83 20.99
C TYR A 528 17.58 -69.06 19.59
N SER A 529 17.38 -70.33 19.24
CA SER A 529 16.67 -70.74 18.04
C SER A 529 15.27 -71.22 18.40
N GLU A 530 14.25 -70.68 17.74
CA GLU A 530 12.86 -71.16 17.81
C GLU A 530 12.65 -72.50 17.09
N LYS A 531 13.68 -73.01 16.39
CA LYS A 531 13.66 -74.32 15.76
C LYS A 531 14.21 -75.37 16.72
N ALA A 532 13.37 -76.32 17.10
CA ALA A 532 13.78 -77.46 17.92
C ALA A 532 14.75 -78.39 17.18
N ASN A 533 15.69 -78.97 17.92
CA ASN A 533 16.57 -80.02 17.45
C ASN A 533 15.84 -81.39 17.41
N LYS A 534 16.55 -82.47 17.07
CA LYS A 534 15.97 -83.82 16.99
C LYS A 534 15.39 -84.34 18.32
N ASP A 535 15.85 -83.81 19.44
CA ASP A 535 15.41 -84.19 20.80
C ASP A 535 14.30 -83.26 21.33
N ASN A 536 13.67 -82.48 20.45
CA ASN A 536 12.67 -81.47 20.80
C ASN A 536 13.18 -80.41 21.80
N LYS A 537 14.48 -80.09 21.76
CA LYS A 537 15.11 -79.03 22.57
C LYS A 537 15.52 -77.85 21.70
N TYR A 538 15.49 -76.66 22.28
CA TYR A 538 15.84 -75.40 21.64
C TYR A 538 17.26 -75.00 22.03
N ALA A 539 18.12 -74.82 21.03
CA ALA A 539 19.48 -74.36 21.27
C ALA A 539 19.47 -72.91 21.75
N ALA A 540 20.20 -72.66 22.84
CA ALA A 540 20.38 -71.32 23.38
C ALA A 540 21.83 -71.11 23.82
N THR A 541 22.36 -69.90 23.63
CA THR A 541 23.67 -69.49 24.11
C THR A 541 23.51 -68.26 24.98
N LEU A 542 23.97 -68.33 26.22
CA LEU A 542 23.97 -67.20 27.15
C LEU A 542 25.38 -66.68 27.34
N ALA A 543 25.56 -65.37 27.22
CA ALA A 543 26.81 -64.68 27.53
C ALA A 543 26.59 -63.67 28.66
N LYS A 544 27.54 -63.63 29.60
CA LYS A 544 27.66 -62.58 30.62
C LYS A 544 28.82 -61.67 30.26
N ILE A 545 28.56 -60.37 30.22
CA ILE A 545 29.50 -59.35 29.77
C ILE A 545 29.57 -58.24 30.82
N TYR A 546 30.78 -57.88 31.23
CA TYR A 546 31.04 -56.70 32.04
C TYR A 546 31.47 -55.54 31.15
N ARG A 547 31.08 -54.33 31.53
CA ARG A 547 31.53 -53.11 30.84
C ARG A 547 33.04 -52.90 30.96
N SER A 548 33.62 -53.20 32.13
CA SER A 548 35.05 -53.07 32.43
C SER A 548 35.90 -54.13 31.73
N ASP A 549 35.52 -55.41 31.91
CA ASP A 549 36.38 -56.56 31.61
C ASP A 549 35.97 -57.32 30.34
N GLY A 550 34.87 -56.92 29.70
CA GLY A 550 34.36 -57.59 28.51
C GLY A 550 33.67 -58.91 28.82
N LEU A 551 33.93 -59.95 28.00
CA LEU A 551 33.25 -61.24 28.11
C LEU A 551 33.70 -61.99 29.38
N ALA A 552 32.80 -62.18 30.33
CA ALA A 552 33.07 -62.99 31.52
C ALA A 552 33.01 -64.48 31.22
N TRP A 553 31.94 -64.91 30.56
CA TRP A 553 31.74 -66.29 30.10
C TRP A 553 30.62 -66.36 29.04
N SER A 554 30.63 -67.44 28.25
CA SER A 554 29.54 -67.81 27.34
C SER A 554 29.29 -69.31 27.39
N SER A 555 28.03 -69.74 27.57
CA SER A 555 27.65 -71.14 27.69
C SER A 555 26.49 -71.52 26.76
N ASN A 556 26.57 -72.71 26.18
CA ASN A 556 25.53 -73.28 25.33
C ASN A 556 24.59 -74.18 26.15
N TYR A 557 23.30 -74.10 25.88
CA TYR A 557 22.23 -74.84 26.53
C TYR A 557 21.27 -75.44 25.50
N GLN A 558 20.59 -76.49 25.91
CA GLN A 558 19.50 -77.12 25.18
C GLN A 558 18.24 -77.04 26.05
N LEU A 559 17.41 -76.02 25.81
CA LEU A 559 16.24 -75.71 26.62
C LEU A 559 15.05 -76.55 26.17
N ALA A 560 14.20 -76.99 27.10
CA ALA A 560 12.97 -77.72 26.78
C ALA A 560 11.82 -76.81 26.31
N PHE A 561 12.06 -75.49 26.24
CA PHE A 561 11.06 -74.46 25.94
C PHE A 561 11.69 -73.31 25.17
N ILE A 562 10.85 -72.49 24.52
CA ILE A 562 11.25 -71.26 23.83
C ILE A 562 11.30 -70.12 24.85
N PRO A 563 12.48 -69.51 25.13
CA PRO A 563 12.60 -68.40 26.07
C PRO A 563 11.71 -67.20 25.72
N LYS A 564 11.09 -66.59 26.74
CA LYS A 564 10.33 -65.33 26.61
C LYS A 564 10.97 -64.17 27.35
N GLU A 565 11.61 -64.43 28.49
CA GLU A 565 12.27 -63.41 29.30
C GLU A 565 13.53 -63.94 30.00
N ILE A 566 14.44 -63.03 30.33
CA ILE A 566 15.57 -63.29 31.23
C ILE A 566 15.56 -62.26 32.37
N MET A 567 15.76 -62.72 33.60
CA MET A 567 15.78 -61.88 34.80
C MET A 567 17.01 -62.17 35.64
N PHE A 568 17.72 -61.15 36.06
CA PHE A 568 18.88 -61.28 36.94
C PHE A 568 18.54 -60.84 38.36
N LYS A 569 18.81 -61.70 39.34
CA LYS A 569 18.70 -61.37 40.76
C LYS A 569 20.07 -60.95 41.29
N GLN A 570 20.22 -59.66 41.60
CA GLN A 570 21.51 -59.13 42.07
C GLN A 570 21.96 -59.77 43.38
N ASP A 571 21.02 -60.07 44.29
CA ASP A 571 21.31 -60.60 45.63
C ASP A 571 21.94 -62.01 45.59
N THR A 572 21.46 -62.87 44.68
CA THR A 572 21.93 -64.26 44.55
C THR A 572 22.95 -64.44 43.42
N GLY A 573 23.04 -63.48 42.50
CA GLY A 573 23.86 -63.59 41.30
C GLY A 573 23.33 -64.59 40.28
N GLU A 574 22.06 -65.00 40.41
CA GLU A 574 21.41 -65.99 39.55
C GLU A 574 20.66 -65.30 38.40
N LEU A 575 20.73 -65.89 37.21
CA LEU A 575 19.93 -65.50 36.06
C LEU A 575 18.83 -66.54 35.82
N THR A 576 17.57 -66.13 35.79
CA THR A 576 16.44 -66.98 35.45
C THR A 576 16.05 -66.77 33.99
N ILE A 577 16.02 -67.84 33.20
CA ILE A 577 15.46 -67.89 31.85
C ILE A 577 14.05 -68.48 31.96
N LYS A 578 13.02 -67.77 31.50
CA LYS A 578 11.62 -68.20 31.68
C LYS A 578 10.86 -68.29 30.37
N ALA A 579 9.88 -69.19 30.36
CA ALA A 579 8.81 -69.25 29.37
C ALA A 579 7.54 -69.82 30.03
N ASP A 580 6.47 -69.02 30.07
CA ASP A 580 5.20 -69.42 30.68
C ASP A 580 5.38 -70.02 32.09
N ALA A 581 5.06 -71.31 32.27
CA ALA A 581 5.22 -72.02 33.56
C ALA A 581 6.61 -72.67 33.75
N LEU A 582 7.49 -72.62 32.75
CA LEU A 582 8.80 -73.26 32.76
C LEU A 582 9.91 -72.24 33.02
N GLN A 583 10.89 -72.62 33.83
CA GLN A 583 12.06 -71.80 34.11
C GLN A 583 13.33 -72.64 34.22
N SER A 584 14.45 -72.04 33.83
CA SER A 584 15.79 -72.57 34.05
C SER A 584 16.61 -71.52 34.80
N ILE A 585 17.27 -71.91 35.89
CA ILE A 585 18.11 -71.02 36.68
C ILE A 585 19.58 -71.29 36.34
N VAL A 586 20.31 -70.22 36.05
CA VAL A 586 21.74 -70.24 35.74
C VAL A 586 22.49 -69.55 36.88
N ASP A 587 23.49 -70.22 37.44
CA ASP A 587 24.34 -69.67 38.50
C ASP A 587 25.28 -68.57 37.98
N LYS A 588 26.02 -67.93 38.90
CA LYS A 588 26.99 -66.86 38.58
C LYS A 588 28.10 -67.28 37.60
N ASN A 589 28.35 -68.58 37.45
CA ASN A 589 29.40 -69.18 36.62
C ASN A 589 28.88 -69.72 35.29
N GLY A 590 27.59 -69.55 34.99
CA GLY A 590 27.00 -70.03 33.74
C GLY A 590 26.58 -71.50 33.76
N LYS A 591 26.45 -72.14 34.93
CA LYS A 591 25.94 -73.52 35.05
C LYS A 591 24.45 -73.53 35.34
N ILE A 592 23.70 -74.38 34.65
CA ILE A 592 22.27 -74.61 34.96
C ILE A 592 22.19 -75.33 36.31
N MET A 593 21.45 -74.75 37.26
CA MET A 593 21.12 -75.39 38.52
C MET A 593 19.99 -76.40 38.29
N LYS A 594 20.20 -77.63 38.77
CA LYS A 594 19.22 -78.72 38.65
C LYS A 594 18.07 -78.53 39.62
#